data_AF-A0A2D5S7X2-F1
#
_entry.id   AF-A0A2D5S7X2-F1
#
_cell.length_a   1.000
_cell.length_b   1.000
_cell.length_c   1.000
_cell.angle_alpha   90.00
_cell.angle_beta   90.00
_cell.angle_gamma   90.00
#
_symmetry.space_group_name_H-M   'P 1'
#
loop_
_entity.id
_entity.type
_entity.pdbx_description
1 polymer ?
#
loop_
_entity_poly.entity_id
_entity_poly.type
_entity_poly.pdbx_seq_one_letter_code
_entity_poly.pdbx_strand_id
1 'polypeptide(L)'
;MKTSMNLRTTLATSIAFLMCGLAGAPAQSAELDTFGGFTDVKGEKTGFFHAEKMDGRWWMVTPEGHGFFGIGISHPLTDMSRAAVISGYGSDQKKWMTDSVSKMRDLGYNCVWTGPQTTDRNRSRWVEEDTAERIYTEQRYPHAIHVPFIKHMVELKPGEIRPDVFSDEYKNHVRELVADKVVPKKDDPWVIGWFYGFGSFMKDFEWINQTLAREPGSPGRKRLIEVLEERYGSDIEELNRVYGTEFASFKDFHKSGRIAYPSWVTFAKWNPARMPMAPVDLVKFEDAEALFGDIAEQVYAFTHDEIRKHDTNHMILGSYVKSDTYTLDIWKRLAPYIDLVAPQDFNSRLRKTRRFLLFISTMRWTSQSALPSSKRWRFRSTTRHRRPGPSVRWRRMLLR
;
A
#
# COMPACT_ATOMS: atom_id res chain seq x y z
N MET A 1 -47.78 -16.92 -56.57
CA MET A 1 -46.32 -17.13 -56.56
C MET A 1 -45.63 -15.78 -56.47
N LYS A 2 -44.80 -15.58 -55.42
CA LYS A 2 -43.53 -14.82 -55.36
C LYS A 2 -43.49 -13.43 -56.07
N THR A 3 -43.10 -12.30 -55.47
CA THR A 3 -42.08 -12.08 -54.44
C THR A 3 -42.18 -10.66 -53.91
N SER A 4 -42.13 -10.52 -52.59
CA SER A 4 -41.84 -9.29 -51.87
C SER A 4 -40.34 -8.95 -51.93
N MET A 5 -39.97 -7.82 -52.54
CA MET A 5 -38.67 -7.14 -52.50
C MET A 5 -39.03 -5.65 -52.61
N ASN A 6 -38.56 -4.67 -51.84
CA ASN A 6 -37.39 -4.55 -50.99
C ASN A 6 -37.57 -3.35 -50.03
N LEU A 7 -38.51 -3.42 -49.09
CA LEU A 7 -38.66 -2.36 -48.06
C LEU A 7 -37.64 -2.50 -46.92
N ARG A 8 -36.88 -3.60 -46.88
CA ARG A 8 -35.83 -3.86 -45.89
C ARG A 8 -34.47 -3.25 -46.23
N THR A 9 -34.25 -2.84 -47.48
CA THR A 9 -32.94 -2.32 -47.91
C THR A 9 -32.80 -0.82 -47.64
N THR A 10 -33.89 -0.04 -47.67
CA THR A 10 -33.85 1.41 -47.46
C THR A 10 -33.78 1.80 -45.98
N LEU A 11 -34.36 1.00 -45.07
CA LEU A 11 -34.28 1.26 -43.62
C LEU A 11 -32.91 0.88 -43.03
N ALA A 12 -32.22 -0.08 -43.65
CA ALA A 12 -30.88 -0.52 -43.24
C ALA A 12 -29.79 0.53 -43.55
N THR A 13 -29.98 1.38 -44.57
CA THR A 13 -29.02 2.42 -44.94
C THR A 13 -29.10 3.64 -44.02
N SER A 14 -30.29 3.99 -43.51
CA SER A 14 -30.47 5.12 -42.58
C SER A 14 -29.99 4.83 -41.16
N ILE A 15 -30.08 3.58 -40.69
CA ILE A 15 -29.53 3.17 -39.38
C ILE A 15 -28.00 3.03 -39.43
N ALA A 16 -27.43 2.65 -40.58
CA ALA A 16 -25.98 2.61 -40.76
C ALA A 16 -25.34 4.00 -40.69
N PHE A 17 -25.98 5.04 -41.22
CA PHE A 17 -25.49 6.42 -41.10
C PHE A 17 -25.64 6.99 -39.68
N LEU A 18 -26.70 6.62 -38.94
CA LEU A 18 -26.86 7.05 -37.54
C LEU A 18 -25.90 6.31 -36.57
N MET A 19 -25.52 5.07 -36.88
CA MET A 19 -24.55 4.27 -36.09
C MET A 19 -23.09 4.55 -36.47
N CYS A 20 -22.82 5.07 -37.67
CA CYS A 20 -21.49 5.57 -38.06
C CYS A 20 -21.16 6.95 -37.45
N GLY A 21 -22.14 7.71 -36.99
CA GLY A 21 -21.92 8.99 -36.29
C GLY A 21 -21.47 8.88 -34.83
N LEU A 22 -21.54 7.69 -34.23
CA LEU A 22 -21.05 7.41 -32.87
C LEU A 22 -19.69 6.68 -32.85
N ALA A 23 -19.10 6.44 -34.03
CA ALA A 23 -17.75 5.95 -34.17
C ALA A 23 -16.76 7.11 -33.99
N GLY A 24 -16.45 7.41 -32.72
CA GLY A 24 -15.25 8.15 -32.35
C GLY A 24 -15.29 9.65 -32.65
N ALA A 25 -16.12 10.39 -31.91
CA ALA A 25 -15.52 11.58 -31.33
C ALA A 25 -14.36 11.05 -30.46
N PRO A 26 -13.08 11.38 -30.75
CA PRO A 26 -12.05 11.14 -29.75
C PRO A 26 -12.60 11.75 -28.46
N ALA A 27 -12.64 10.98 -27.38
CA ALA A 27 -12.92 11.57 -26.08
C ALA A 27 -11.94 12.74 -25.98
N GLN A 28 -12.45 13.97 -25.98
CA GLN A 28 -11.62 15.15 -25.85
C GLN A 28 -10.75 14.88 -24.64
N SER A 29 -9.43 14.86 -24.82
CA SER A 29 -8.54 14.54 -23.71
C SER A 29 -8.92 15.50 -22.59
N ALA A 30 -9.36 14.95 -21.46
CA ALA A 30 -9.73 15.79 -20.33
C ALA A 30 -8.56 16.73 -20.07
N GLU A 31 -8.82 18.04 -20.02
CA GLU A 31 -7.78 19.00 -19.69
C GLU A 31 -7.29 18.67 -18.28
N LEU A 32 -5.99 18.38 -18.17
CA LEU A 32 -5.36 18.11 -16.91
C LEU A 32 -4.73 19.37 -16.36
N ASP A 33 -4.78 19.53 -15.05
CA ASP A 33 -4.08 20.59 -14.36
C ASP A 33 -2.57 20.32 -14.28
N THR A 34 -1.81 21.25 -13.70
CA THR A 34 -0.34 21.14 -13.59
C THR A 34 0.12 19.87 -12.87
N PHE A 35 -0.71 19.32 -11.98
CA PHE A 35 -0.43 18.12 -11.17
C PHE A 35 -1.04 16.84 -11.77
N GLY A 36 -1.67 16.92 -12.95
CA GLY A 36 -2.30 15.77 -13.61
C GLY A 36 -3.71 15.45 -13.11
N GLY A 37 -4.40 16.40 -12.47
CA GLY A 37 -5.79 16.32 -12.05
C GLY A 37 -6.78 16.71 -13.14
N PHE A 38 -7.97 16.12 -13.13
CA PHE A 38 -9.05 16.36 -14.08
C PHE A 38 -9.74 17.69 -13.82
N THR A 39 -9.55 18.68 -14.71
CA THR A 39 -10.06 20.04 -14.50
C THR A 39 -11.59 20.14 -14.47
N ASP A 40 -12.31 19.14 -14.98
CA ASP A 40 -13.77 19.04 -14.92
C ASP A 40 -14.30 18.53 -13.57
N VAL A 41 -13.42 17.98 -12.72
CA VAL A 41 -13.74 17.55 -11.36
C VAL A 41 -13.22 18.59 -10.38
N LYS A 42 -14.09 19.42 -9.80
CA LYS A 42 -13.73 20.53 -8.93
C LYS A 42 -13.84 20.16 -7.44
N GLY A 43 -12.72 20.17 -6.73
CA GLY A 43 -12.63 20.05 -5.27
C GLY A 43 -12.07 21.32 -4.63
N GLU A 44 -11.71 21.23 -3.35
CA GLU A 44 -11.13 22.34 -2.59
C GLU A 44 -9.67 22.61 -3.02
N LYS A 45 -9.32 23.88 -3.25
CA LYS A 45 -7.94 24.27 -3.55
C LYS A 45 -7.15 24.54 -2.27
N THR A 46 -6.49 23.52 -1.74
CA THR A 46 -5.71 23.62 -0.48
C THR A 46 -4.23 23.94 -0.69
N GLY A 47 -3.72 23.83 -1.92
CA GLY A 47 -2.29 23.90 -2.21
C GLY A 47 -1.53 22.58 -1.99
N PHE A 48 -2.21 21.52 -1.54
CA PHE A 48 -1.62 20.20 -1.33
C PHE A 48 -2.54 19.08 -1.82
N PHE A 49 -1.96 17.90 -2.08
CA PHE A 49 -2.76 16.71 -2.33
C PHE A 49 -3.56 16.33 -1.08
N HIS A 50 -4.84 16.04 -1.23
CA HIS A 50 -5.69 15.61 -0.13
C HIS A 50 -6.82 14.69 -0.61
N ALA A 51 -7.52 14.05 0.32
CA ALA A 51 -8.70 13.24 0.05
C ALA A 51 -9.97 14.06 0.32
N GLU A 52 -10.88 14.09 -0.65
CA GLU A 52 -12.15 14.80 -0.53
C GLU A 52 -13.31 13.91 -0.98
N LYS A 53 -14.47 14.04 -0.32
CA LYS A 53 -15.69 13.37 -0.73
C LYS A 53 -16.60 14.32 -1.50
N MET A 54 -16.59 14.20 -2.82
CA MET A 54 -17.40 14.99 -3.76
C MET A 54 -18.51 14.14 -4.35
N ASP A 55 -19.77 14.62 -4.34
CA ASP A 55 -20.93 13.94 -4.90
C ASP A 55 -21.09 12.46 -4.46
N GLY A 56 -20.84 12.23 -3.17
CA GLY A 56 -20.94 10.89 -2.57
C GLY A 56 -19.75 9.98 -2.86
N ARG A 57 -18.78 10.40 -3.68
CA ARG A 57 -17.59 9.62 -4.06
C ARG A 57 -16.34 10.21 -3.44
N TRP A 58 -15.45 9.34 -2.99
CA TRP A 58 -14.11 9.77 -2.59
C TRP A 58 -13.25 10.01 -3.82
N TRP A 59 -12.51 11.10 -3.78
CA TRP A 59 -11.51 11.52 -4.74
C TRP A 59 -10.25 11.88 -3.98
N MET A 60 -9.11 11.72 -4.66
CA MET A 60 -7.99 12.58 -4.34
C MET A 60 -8.15 13.89 -5.08
N VAL A 61 -7.59 14.96 -4.54
CA VAL A 61 -7.65 16.29 -5.11
C VAL A 61 -6.24 16.86 -5.16
N THR A 62 -5.89 17.48 -6.28
CA THR A 62 -4.58 18.11 -6.49
C THR A 62 -4.45 19.41 -5.70
N PRO A 63 -3.22 19.94 -5.55
CA PRO A 63 -2.98 21.29 -5.03
C PRO A 63 -3.80 22.42 -5.68
N GLU A 64 -4.22 22.26 -6.95
CA GLU A 64 -5.02 23.24 -7.67
C GLU A 64 -6.53 23.10 -7.47
N GLY A 65 -6.99 22.07 -6.73
CA GLY A 65 -8.41 21.83 -6.45
C GLY A 65 -9.10 21.00 -7.51
N HIS A 66 -8.38 20.08 -8.18
CA HIS A 66 -8.96 19.22 -9.20
C HIS A 66 -8.91 17.75 -8.81
N GLY A 67 -9.95 17.00 -9.14
CA GLY A 67 -10.00 15.56 -8.87
C GLY A 67 -8.82 14.83 -9.52
N PHE A 68 -8.21 13.88 -8.82
CA PHE A 68 -6.99 13.21 -9.21
C PHE A 68 -7.15 11.69 -9.14
N PHE A 69 -6.77 11.01 -10.22
CA PHE A 69 -6.51 9.57 -10.22
C PHE A 69 -5.04 9.34 -10.53
N GLY A 70 -4.28 8.89 -9.53
CA GLY A 70 -2.87 8.61 -9.74
C GLY A 70 -2.66 7.27 -10.42
N ILE A 71 -2.25 7.32 -11.68
CA ILE A 71 -1.80 6.19 -12.48
C ILE A 71 -0.27 6.24 -12.44
N GLY A 72 0.34 5.36 -11.65
CA GLY A 72 1.77 5.42 -11.37
C GLY A 72 2.53 4.13 -11.63
N ILE A 73 3.83 4.28 -11.84
CA ILE A 73 4.80 3.18 -11.88
C ILE A 73 5.39 2.98 -10.48
N SER A 74 5.63 1.72 -10.12
CA SER A 74 6.35 1.38 -8.89
C SER A 74 7.84 1.17 -9.17
N HIS A 75 8.68 1.58 -8.22
CA HIS A 75 10.12 1.29 -8.19
C HIS A 75 10.93 1.83 -9.40
N PRO A 76 10.85 3.14 -9.72
CA PRO A 76 11.50 3.68 -10.92
C PRO A 76 13.03 3.62 -10.88
N LEU A 77 13.66 3.68 -9.70
CA LEU A 77 15.11 3.50 -9.53
C LEU A 77 15.41 2.68 -8.27
N THR A 78 16.10 1.56 -8.45
CA THR A 78 16.39 0.57 -7.39
C THR A 78 17.68 -0.18 -7.68
N ASP A 79 18.12 -1.04 -6.76
CA ASP A 79 19.20 -2.01 -7.02
C ASP A 79 18.91 -2.87 -8.26
N MET A 80 17.63 -3.18 -8.52
CA MET A 80 17.23 -4.03 -9.66
C MET A 80 17.37 -3.33 -11.00
N SER A 81 17.32 -1.99 -11.04
CA SER A 81 17.53 -1.23 -12.28
C SER A 81 19.01 -0.95 -12.57
N ARG A 82 19.92 -1.24 -11.62
CA ARG A 82 21.36 -0.92 -11.72
C ARG A 82 22.00 -1.34 -13.04
N ALA A 83 21.78 -2.58 -13.48
CA ALA A 83 22.34 -3.08 -14.74
C ALA A 83 21.81 -2.32 -15.97
N ALA A 84 20.55 -1.88 -15.94
CA ALA A 84 19.95 -1.08 -17.00
C ALA A 84 20.47 0.37 -16.99
N VAL A 85 20.71 0.95 -15.81
CA VAL A 85 21.33 2.28 -15.70
C VAL A 85 22.78 2.27 -16.18
N ILE A 86 23.55 1.23 -15.81
CA ILE A 86 24.94 1.08 -16.26
C ILE A 86 24.99 0.94 -17.79
N SER A 87 24.23 0.00 -18.36
CA SER A 87 24.32 -0.31 -19.79
C SER A 87 23.62 0.72 -20.68
N GLY A 88 22.49 1.30 -20.24
CA GLY A 88 21.70 2.23 -21.05
C GLY A 88 22.07 3.70 -20.87
N TYR A 89 22.65 4.07 -19.73
CA TYR A 89 22.88 5.47 -19.35
C TYR A 89 24.30 5.74 -18.84
N GLY A 90 25.23 4.77 -18.99
CA GLY A 90 26.62 4.96 -18.56
C GLY A 90 26.77 5.18 -17.05
N SER A 91 25.88 4.58 -16.25
CA SER A 91 25.78 4.77 -14.79
C SER A 91 25.20 6.13 -14.34
N ASP A 92 24.75 6.98 -15.26
CA ASP A 92 24.12 8.26 -14.92
C ASP A 92 22.69 8.07 -14.41
N GLN A 93 22.54 8.01 -13.08
CA GLN A 93 21.24 7.90 -12.42
C GLN A 93 20.36 9.13 -12.65
N LYS A 94 20.94 10.34 -12.76
CA LYS A 94 20.17 11.57 -12.99
C LYS A 94 19.53 11.52 -14.38
N LYS A 95 20.30 11.15 -15.40
CA LYS A 95 19.79 10.99 -16.76
C LYS A 95 18.74 9.88 -16.84
N TRP A 96 18.95 8.74 -16.18
CA TRP A 96 17.92 7.70 -16.06
C TRP A 96 16.62 8.26 -15.50
N MET A 97 16.66 9.01 -14.39
CA MET A 97 15.46 9.50 -13.72
C MET A 97 14.72 10.55 -14.54
N THR A 98 15.43 11.55 -15.08
CA THR A 98 14.83 12.59 -15.92
C THR A 98 14.17 11.99 -17.17
N ASP A 99 14.85 11.08 -17.87
CA ASP A 99 14.29 10.40 -19.03
C ASP A 99 13.13 9.47 -18.64
N SER A 100 13.20 8.80 -17.49
CA SER A 100 12.10 7.98 -16.98
C SER A 100 10.85 8.81 -16.71
N VAL A 101 10.99 10.01 -16.13
CA VAL A 101 9.86 10.92 -15.92
C VAL A 101 9.25 11.36 -17.26
N SER A 102 10.07 11.71 -18.25
CA SER A 102 9.57 12.06 -19.59
C SER A 102 8.76 10.91 -20.20
N LYS A 103 9.32 9.69 -20.19
CA LYS A 103 8.64 8.50 -20.72
C LYS A 103 7.36 8.16 -19.96
N MET A 104 7.34 8.35 -18.65
CA MET A 104 6.13 8.17 -17.85
C MET A 104 5.03 9.11 -18.29
N ARG A 105 5.34 10.40 -18.50
CA ARG A 105 4.39 11.38 -19.06
C ARG A 105 3.89 10.99 -20.43
N ASP A 106 4.78 10.60 -21.34
CA ASP A 106 4.43 10.19 -22.71
C ASP A 106 3.50 8.97 -22.74
N LEU A 107 3.61 8.09 -21.74
CA LEU A 107 2.76 6.91 -21.57
C LEU A 107 1.47 7.20 -20.78
N GLY A 108 1.27 8.43 -20.32
CA GLY A 108 0.08 8.85 -19.56
C GLY A 108 0.10 8.49 -18.08
N TYR A 109 1.25 8.13 -17.51
CA TYR A 109 1.42 8.07 -16.05
C TYR A 109 1.56 9.49 -15.51
N ASN A 110 0.97 9.76 -14.34
CA ASN A 110 0.94 11.10 -13.73
C ASN A 110 1.53 11.15 -12.31
N CYS A 111 1.99 10.03 -11.74
CA CYS A 111 2.64 10.03 -10.44
C CYS A 111 3.56 8.83 -10.18
N VAL A 112 4.29 8.86 -9.08
CA VAL A 112 4.97 7.68 -8.49
C VAL A 112 4.55 7.50 -7.02
N TRP A 113 3.69 6.49 -6.79
CA TRP A 113 3.17 6.14 -5.46
C TRP A 113 4.19 5.57 -4.50
N THR A 114 5.29 5.05 -5.03
CA THR A 114 6.30 4.31 -4.28
C THR A 114 7.54 5.14 -4.02
N GLY A 115 7.44 6.44 -4.29
CA GLY A 115 8.56 7.36 -4.41
C GLY A 115 9.58 7.05 -5.51
N PRO A 116 10.47 8.03 -5.78
CA PRO A 116 11.55 7.89 -6.74
C PRO A 116 12.49 6.72 -6.43
N GLN A 117 12.58 6.35 -5.15
CA GLN A 117 13.35 5.23 -4.62
C GLN A 117 12.69 4.73 -3.33
N THR A 118 13.07 3.53 -2.89
CA THR A 118 12.74 3.01 -1.55
C THR A 118 13.90 2.23 -0.96
N THR A 119 14.14 2.34 0.34
CA THR A 119 15.15 1.55 1.07
C THR A 119 14.91 0.04 0.90
N ASP A 120 13.65 -0.42 0.88
CA ASP A 120 13.22 -1.81 0.61
C ASP A 120 13.77 -2.40 -0.71
N ARG A 121 14.19 -1.52 -1.63
CA ARG A 121 14.72 -1.86 -2.96
C ARG A 121 16.08 -1.22 -3.25
N ASN A 122 16.67 -0.53 -2.28
CA ASN A 122 17.99 0.12 -2.35
C ASN A 122 18.92 -0.47 -1.26
N ARG A 123 18.97 -1.80 -1.18
CA ARG A 123 19.71 -2.54 -0.14
C ARG A 123 21.22 -2.33 -0.24
N SER A 124 21.73 -2.12 -1.45
CA SER A 124 23.14 -1.83 -1.68
C SER A 124 23.51 -0.36 -1.42
N ARG A 125 22.52 0.49 -1.10
CA ARG A 125 22.66 1.95 -0.98
C ARG A 125 23.32 2.57 -2.22
N TRP A 126 22.99 2.02 -3.39
CA TRP A 126 23.53 2.48 -4.66
C TRP A 126 22.79 3.71 -5.19
N VAL A 127 21.50 3.83 -4.86
CA VAL A 127 20.69 5.01 -5.22
C VAL A 127 20.91 6.11 -4.19
N GLU A 128 21.25 7.31 -4.67
CA GLU A 128 21.38 8.53 -3.86
C GLU A 128 19.99 9.10 -3.57
N GLU A 129 19.47 8.85 -2.36
CA GLU A 129 18.06 9.08 -1.99
C GLU A 129 17.61 10.53 -2.19
N ASP A 130 18.30 11.49 -1.57
CA ASP A 130 17.94 12.91 -1.66
C ASP A 130 18.07 13.46 -3.08
N THR A 131 18.98 12.90 -3.87
CA THR A 131 19.11 13.29 -5.28
C THR A 131 17.94 12.75 -6.10
N ALA A 132 17.53 11.50 -5.88
CA ALA A 132 16.37 10.93 -6.55
C ALA A 132 15.08 11.70 -6.23
N GLU A 133 14.88 12.06 -4.96
CA GLU A 133 13.74 12.87 -4.51
C GLU A 133 13.76 14.27 -5.11
N ARG A 134 14.90 14.99 -4.99
CA ARG A 134 15.05 16.33 -5.57
C ARG A 134 14.79 16.36 -7.08
N ILE A 135 15.24 15.35 -7.83
CA ILE A 135 14.97 15.28 -9.28
C ILE A 135 13.47 15.26 -9.55
N TYR A 136 12.66 14.53 -8.79
CA TYR A 136 11.22 14.47 -9.04
C TYR A 136 10.50 15.78 -8.74
N THR A 137 10.91 16.48 -7.68
CA THR A 137 10.46 17.85 -7.38
C THR A 137 10.86 18.82 -8.50
N GLU A 138 12.13 18.82 -8.93
CA GLU A 138 12.61 19.66 -10.04
C GLU A 138 11.89 19.37 -11.35
N GLN A 139 11.58 18.09 -11.60
CA GLN A 139 10.81 17.65 -12.75
C GLN A 139 9.33 17.98 -12.62
N ARG A 140 8.84 18.47 -11.47
CA ARG A 140 7.42 18.76 -11.22
C ARG A 140 6.55 17.54 -11.50
N TYR A 141 6.91 16.42 -10.85
CA TYR A 141 6.22 15.15 -11.04
C TYR A 141 5.69 14.62 -9.70
N PRO A 142 4.36 14.47 -9.52
CA PRO A 142 3.78 14.04 -8.25
C PRO A 142 4.36 12.72 -7.75
N HIS A 143 4.80 12.68 -6.49
CA HIS A 143 5.42 11.49 -5.92
C HIS A 143 5.21 11.36 -4.41
N ALA A 144 5.11 10.15 -3.90
CA ALA A 144 5.16 9.90 -2.46
C ALA A 144 6.61 9.78 -1.98
N ILE A 145 6.86 9.91 -0.69
CA ILE A 145 8.20 9.74 -0.10
C ILE A 145 8.18 8.60 0.93
N HIS A 146 9.21 7.75 0.86
CA HIS A 146 9.37 6.63 1.77
C HIS A 146 9.93 7.11 3.11
N VAL A 147 9.22 6.84 4.20
CA VAL A 147 9.71 7.07 5.56
C VAL A 147 9.72 5.72 6.29
N PRO A 148 10.89 5.05 6.41
CA PRO A 148 10.97 3.65 6.85
C PRO A 148 10.84 3.49 8.37
N PHE A 149 9.70 3.86 8.94
CA PHE A 149 9.41 3.70 10.38
C PHE A 149 9.44 2.23 10.83
N ILE A 150 9.34 1.29 9.88
CA ILE A 150 9.57 -0.12 10.09
C ILE A 150 10.38 -0.64 8.92
N LYS A 151 11.49 -1.33 9.21
CA LYS A 151 12.24 -2.05 8.18
C LYS A 151 11.40 -3.17 7.58
N HIS A 152 11.41 -3.27 6.25
CA HIS A 152 10.90 -4.44 5.56
C HIS A 152 11.69 -5.68 6.01
N MET A 153 11.03 -6.83 6.11
CA MET A 153 11.67 -8.11 6.45
C MET A 153 12.87 -8.53 5.56
N VAL A 154 13.05 -7.91 4.38
CA VAL A 154 14.19 -8.20 3.48
C VAL A 154 15.42 -7.35 3.80
N GLU A 155 15.23 -6.30 4.60
CA GLU A 155 16.28 -5.40 5.09
C GLU A 155 16.88 -5.88 6.42
N LEU A 156 16.14 -6.72 7.17
CA LEU A 156 16.63 -7.29 8.42
C LEU A 156 17.88 -8.16 8.17
N LYS A 157 18.94 -7.88 8.92
CA LYS A 157 20.16 -8.69 8.90
C LYS A 157 19.94 -10.02 9.63
N PRO A 158 20.72 -11.08 9.32
CA PRO A 158 20.67 -12.31 10.10
C PRO A 158 20.86 -12.03 11.60
N GLY A 159 19.92 -12.48 12.43
CA GLY A 159 19.91 -12.25 13.87
C GLY A 159 19.29 -10.91 14.32
N GLU A 160 18.98 -10.00 13.40
CA GLU A 160 18.28 -8.76 13.73
C GLU A 160 16.81 -9.05 14.05
N ILE A 161 16.36 -8.59 15.22
CA ILE A 161 14.96 -8.64 15.63
C ILE A 161 14.27 -7.32 15.31
N ARG A 162 12.94 -7.36 15.19
CA ARG A 162 12.13 -6.17 14.96
C ARG A 162 12.15 -5.24 16.19
N PRO A 163 11.96 -3.92 16.01
CA PRO A 163 11.95 -2.99 17.13
C PRO A 163 10.80 -3.28 18.10
N ASP A 164 10.99 -2.95 19.38
CA ASP A 164 9.89 -2.82 20.32
C ASP A 164 9.18 -1.50 20.05
N VAL A 165 8.02 -1.54 19.38
CA VAL A 165 7.32 -0.31 18.96
C VAL A 165 6.79 0.53 20.12
N PHE A 166 6.82 -0.01 21.34
CA PHE A 166 6.40 0.69 22.56
C PHE A 166 7.57 1.34 23.30
N SER A 167 8.82 1.03 22.93
CA SER A 167 10.01 1.53 23.62
C SER A 167 10.34 2.98 23.25
N ASP A 168 11.07 3.65 24.13
CA ASP A 168 11.55 5.01 23.84
C ASP A 168 12.64 5.02 22.76
N GLU A 169 13.39 3.93 22.60
CA GLU A 169 14.31 3.74 21.47
C GLU A 169 13.58 3.84 20.13
N TYR A 170 12.45 3.13 19.98
CA TYR A 170 11.64 3.21 18.77
C TYR A 170 11.05 4.60 18.55
N LYS A 171 10.53 5.23 19.61
CA LYS A 171 9.97 6.58 19.53
C LYS A 171 11.02 7.61 19.11
N ASN A 172 12.25 7.49 19.61
CA ASN A 172 13.37 8.35 19.22
C ASN A 172 13.75 8.11 17.75
N HIS A 173 13.81 6.86 17.31
CA HIS A 173 14.03 6.53 15.91
C HIS A 173 12.97 7.16 14.98
N VAL A 174 11.69 7.12 15.36
CA VAL A 174 10.61 7.77 14.60
C VAL A 174 10.83 9.29 14.53
N ARG A 175 11.18 9.95 15.65
CA ARG A 175 11.46 11.40 15.69
C ARG A 175 12.62 11.78 14.77
N GLU A 176 13.69 10.99 14.81
CA GLU A 176 14.85 11.18 13.93
C GLU A 176 14.46 11.07 12.45
N LEU A 177 13.68 10.04 12.08
CA LEU A 177 13.19 9.88 10.71
C LEU A 177 12.25 11.01 10.27
N VAL A 178 11.38 11.50 11.15
CA VAL A 178 10.51 12.65 10.84
C VAL A 178 11.36 13.91 10.62
N ALA A 179 12.33 14.17 11.49
CA ALA A 179 13.23 15.31 11.35
C ALA A 179 14.07 15.26 10.07
N ASP A 180 14.53 14.06 9.67
CA ASP A 180 15.38 13.85 8.50
C ASP A 180 14.59 13.84 7.18
N LYS A 181 13.44 13.15 7.13
CA LYS A 181 12.73 12.88 5.87
C LYS A 181 11.53 13.80 5.64
N VAL A 182 10.79 14.16 6.69
CA VAL A 182 9.52 14.89 6.59
C VAL A 182 9.74 16.40 6.68
N VAL A 183 10.41 16.88 7.73
CA VAL A 183 10.59 18.32 7.98
C VAL A 183 11.19 19.08 6.79
N PRO A 184 12.21 18.57 6.07
CA PRO A 184 12.81 19.31 4.96
C PRO A 184 11.91 19.44 3.72
N LYS A 185 10.81 18.66 3.66
CA LYS A 185 9.96 18.51 2.47
C LYS A 185 8.48 18.83 2.72
N LYS A 186 8.14 19.29 3.93
CA LYS A 186 6.77 19.59 4.38
C LYS A 186 6.05 20.70 3.58
N ASP A 187 6.78 21.49 2.81
CA ASP A 187 6.25 22.62 2.02
C ASP A 187 6.28 22.34 0.50
N ASP A 188 6.68 21.15 0.05
CA ASP A 188 6.76 20.80 -1.37
C ASP A 188 5.41 20.27 -1.91
N PRO A 189 4.66 21.04 -2.71
CA PRO A 189 3.34 20.62 -3.18
C PRO A 189 3.35 19.44 -4.17
N TRP A 190 4.53 19.03 -4.66
CA TRP A 190 4.68 17.86 -5.53
C TRP A 190 4.79 16.55 -4.76
N VAL A 191 5.02 16.63 -3.45
CA VAL A 191 4.94 15.46 -2.58
C VAL A 191 3.47 15.14 -2.36
N ILE A 192 3.06 13.92 -2.68
CA ILE A 192 1.70 13.43 -2.47
C ILE A 192 1.48 13.08 -1.00
N GLY A 193 2.50 12.52 -0.35
CA GLY A 193 2.42 12.06 1.02
C GLY A 193 3.54 11.12 1.45
N TRP A 194 3.46 10.71 2.72
CA TRP A 194 4.45 9.87 3.40
C TRP A 194 3.94 8.43 3.48
N PHE A 195 4.69 7.47 2.94
CA PHE A 195 4.38 6.05 3.07
C PHE A 195 5.48 5.30 3.83
N TYR A 196 5.10 4.24 4.55
CA TYR A 196 5.96 3.59 5.54
C TYR A 196 6.72 2.37 5.01
N GLY A 197 6.52 2.04 3.74
CA GLY A 197 7.16 0.89 3.07
C GLY A 197 6.19 -0.20 2.63
N PHE A 198 6.75 -1.24 2.02
CA PHE A 198 6.00 -2.38 1.48
C PHE A 198 5.99 -3.56 2.43
N GLY A 199 4.89 -4.31 2.42
CA GLY A 199 4.86 -5.63 3.05
C GLY A 199 5.10 -5.61 4.57
N SER A 200 4.97 -4.43 5.19
CA SER A 200 4.99 -4.28 6.64
C SER A 200 3.97 -5.21 7.25
N PHE A 201 4.35 -5.88 8.33
CA PHE A 201 3.50 -6.82 9.06
C PHE A 201 2.97 -8.07 8.30
N MET A 202 3.52 -8.42 7.13
CA MET A 202 3.15 -9.65 6.39
C MET A 202 3.27 -10.96 7.20
N LYS A 203 3.97 -10.93 8.33
CA LYS A 203 4.11 -12.04 9.29
C LYS A 203 3.82 -11.54 10.70
N ASP A 204 2.60 -11.07 10.91
CA ASP A 204 2.06 -10.61 12.20
C ASP A 204 2.36 -11.55 13.39
N PHE A 205 2.27 -12.87 13.21
CA PHE A 205 2.62 -13.82 14.29
C PHE A 205 4.08 -13.67 14.76
N GLU A 206 5.02 -13.33 13.86
CA GLU A 206 6.41 -13.06 14.25
C GLU A 206 6.53 -11.75 15.03
N TRP A 207 5.70 -10.74 14.75
CA TRP A 207 5.65 -9.49 15.53
C TRP A 207 5.17 -9.75 16.95
N ILE A 208 4.09 -10.52 17.10
CA ILE A 208 3.55 -10.90 18.41
C ILE A 208 4.60 -11.71 19.18
N ASN A 209 5.12 -12.78 18.58
CA ASN A 209 6.05 -13.68 19.24
C ASN A 209 7.37 -13.00 19.62
N GLN A 210 7.95 -12.19 18.73
CA GLN A 210 9.18 -11.47 19.04
C GLN A 210 8.97 -10.45 20.16
N THR A 211 7.80 -9.79 20.21
CA THR A 211 7.49 -8.83 21.28
C THR A 211 7.26 -9.54 22.62
N LEU A 212 6.51 -10.65 22.63
CA LEU A 212 6.32 -11.48 23.82
C LEU A 212 7.61 -12.15 24.31
N ALA A 213 8.54 -12.47 23.41
CA ALA A 213 9.82 -13.09 23.76
C ALA A 213 10.84 -12.13 24.39
N ARG A 214 10.57 -10.82 24.43
CA ARG A 214 11.44 -9.83 25.08
C ARG A 214 11.54 -10.07 26.58
N GLU A 215 12.55 -9.46 27.20
CA GLU A 215 12.77 -9.59 28.64
C GLU A 215 11.58 -9.05 29.46
N PRO A 216 11.26 -9.67 30.60
CA PRO A 216 10.25 -9.17 31.53
C PRO A 216 10.47 -7.68 31.86
N GLY A 217 9.39 -6.90 31.79
CA GLY A 217 9.45 -5.45 31.99
C GLY A 217 9.72 -4.64 30.72
N SER A 218 10.07 -5.26 29.59
CA SER A 218 10.15 -4.56 28.30
C SER A 218 8.80 -3.94 27.94
N PRO A 219 8.74 -2.68 27.44
CA PRO A 219 7.48 -1.97 27.19
C PRO A 219 6.48 -2.76 26.34
N GLY A 220 6.92 -3.34 25.23
CA GLY A 220 6.02 -4.09 24.35
C GLY A 220 5.54 -5.39 24.97
N ARG A 221 6.43 -6.14 25.63
CA ARG A 221 6.02 -7.37 26.34
C ARG A 221 4.99 -7.05 27.43
N LYS A 222 5.24 -5.99 28.21
CA LYS A 222 4.32 -5.53 29.25
C LYS A 222 2.95 -5.20 28.65
N ARG A 223 2.90 -4.38 27.60
CA ARG A 223 1.64 -4.02 26.94
C ARG A 223 0.88 -5.24 26.41
N LEU A 224 1.56 -6.17 25.74
CA LEU A 224 0.87 -7.35 25.18
C LEU A 224 0.32 -8.28 26.25
N ILE A 225 0.99 -8.41 27.39
CA ILE A 225 0.44 -9.20 28.51
C ILE A 225 -0.74 -8.46 29.16
N GLU A 226 -0.69 -7.13 29.30
CA GLU A 226 -1.83 -6.32 29.78
C GLU A 226 -3.06 -6.50 28.87
N VAL A 227 -2.89 -6.53 27.55
CA VAL A 227 -4.01 -6.79 26.62
C VAL A 227 -4.62 -8.17 26.83
N LEU A 228 -3.81 -9.20 27.12
CA LEU A 228 -4.34 -10.51 27.49
C LEU A 228 -5.03 -10.46 28.85
N GLU A 229 -4.43 -9.83 29.85
CA GLU A 229 -5.05 -9.71 31.17
C GLU A 229 -6.43 -9.04 31.11
N GLU A 230 -6.55 -7.96 30.33
CA GLU A 230 -7.82 -7.27 30.06
C GLU A 230 -8.84 -8.21 29.38
N ARG A 231 -8.41 -8.95 28.34
CA ARG A 231 -9.29 -9.85 27.58
C ARG A 231 -9.80 -11.03 28.38
N TYR A 232 -9.00 -11.54 29.31
CA TYR A 232 -9.37 -12.62 30.20
C TYR A 232 -10.00 -12.13 31.50
N GLY A 233 -10.18 -10.81 31.69
CA GLY A 233 -10.75 -10.26 32.92
C GLY A 233 -9.95 -10.64 34.17
N SER A 234 -8.61 -10.72 34.04
CA SER A 234 -7.69 -11.24 35.05
C SER A 234 -7.92 -12.70 35.48
N ASP A 235 -8.70 -13.50 34.74
CA ASP A 235 -8.87 -14.94 34.94
C ASP A 235 -7.68 -15.73 34.34
N ILE A 236 -6.72 -16.06 35.21
CA ILE A 236 -5.53 -16.82 34.80
C ILE A 236 -5.85 -18.29 34.48
N GLU A 237 -6.91 -18.86 35.06
CA GLU A 237 -7.29 -20.26 34.84
C GLU A 237 -7.84 -20.42 33.42
N GLU A 238 -8.64 -19.47 32.95
CA GLU A 238 -9.14 -19.46 31.58
C GLU A 238 -8.01 -19.27 30.56
N LEU A 239 -7.03 -18.40 30.84
CA LEU A 239 -5.83 -18.26 30.01
C LEU A 239 -5.06 -19.58 29.95
N ASN A 240 -4.82 -20.20 31.11
CA ASN A 240 -4.15 -21.48 31.22
C ASN A 240 -4.86 -22.58 30.42
N ARG A 241 -6.20 -22.61 30.44
CA ARG A 241 -7.02 -23.53 29.65
C ARG A 241 -6.85 -23.34 28.14
N VAL A 242 -6.81 -22.09 27.66
CA VAL A 242 -6.66 -21.78 26.23
C VAL A 242 -5.24 -22.12 25.74
N TYR A 243 -4.22 -21.71 26.49
CA TYR A 243 -2.83 -21.82 26.08
C TYR A 243 -2.15 -23.14 26.51
N GLY A 244 -2.79 -23.94 27.35
CA GLY A 244 -2.19 -25.15 27.92
C GLY A 244 -1.02 -24.82 28.83
N THR A 245 -1.16 -23.77 29.63
CA THR A 245 -0.14 -23.27 30.58
C THR A 245 -0.58 -23.50 32.02
N GLU A 246 0.31 -23.24 32.98
CA GLU A 246 0.07 -23.47 34.41
C GLU A 246 0.54 -22.27 35.25
N PHE A 247 0.31 -21.04 34.77
CA PHE A 247 0.71 -19.83 35.49
C PHE A 247 -0.13 -19.64 36.75
N ALA A 248 0.50 -19.22 37.85
CA ALA A 248 -0.20 -19.03 39.13
C ALA A 248 -1.03 -17.73 39.18
N SER A 249 -0.67 -16.73 38.38
CA SER A 249 -1.35 -15.43 38.27
C SER A 249 -0.86 -14.65 37.05
N PHE A 250 -1.54 -13.57 36.66
CA PHE A 250 -1.01 -12.64 35.66
C PHE A 250 0.31 -12.00 36.09
N LYS A 251 0.52 -11.77 37.39
CA LYS A 251 1.81 -11.30 37.91
C LYS A 251 2.95 -12.29 37.62
N ASP A 252 2.69 -13.59 37.74
CA ASP A 252 3.64 -14.65 37.37
C ASP A 252 3.86 -14.70 35.84
N PHE A 253 2.78 -14.56 35.07
CA PHE A 253 2.85 -14.49 33.62
C PHE A 253 3.72 -13.30 33.14
N HIS A 254 3.52 -12.11 33.72
CA HIS A 254 4.35 -10.92 33.49
C HIS A 254 5.83 -11.18 33.78
N LYS A 255 6.13 -11.82 34.92
CA LYS A 255 7.50 -12.03 35.41
C LYS A 255 8.29 -13.05 34.59
N SER A 256 7.67 -14.14 34.15
CA SER A 256 8.42 -15.24 33.51
C SER A 256 7.66 -16.06 32.48
N GLY A 257 6.34 -15.91 32.39
CA GLY A 257 5.56 -16.80 31.53
C GLY A 257 5.75 -16.52 30.03
N ARG A 258 5.54 -17.55 29.22
CA ARG A 258 5.72 -17.50 27.77
C ARG A 258 4.58 -18.21 27.09
N ILE A 259 4.03 -17.55 26.08
CA ILE A 259 3.12 -18.14 25.10
C ILE A 259 3.66 -17.79 23.71
N ALA A 260 3.25 -18.56 22.71
CA ALA A 260 3.63 -18.31 21.32
C ALA A 260 2.44 -18.59 20.40
N TYR A 261 2.37 -17.80 19.34
CA TYR A 261 1.36 -17.90 18.31
C TYR A 261 1.91 -18.65 17.10
N PRO A 262 1.18 -19.65 16.59
CA PRO A 262 1.57 -20.41 15.43
C PRO A 262 1.42 -19.57 14.15
N SER A 263 2.19 -19.93 13.11
CA SER A 263 2.15 -19.22 11.82
C SER A 263 0.80 -19.30 11.11
N TRP A 264 -0.07 -20.25 11.48
CA TRP A 264 -1.40 -20.34 10.90
C TRP A 264 -2.25 -19.10 11.20
N VAL A 265 -1.96 -18.33 12.25
CA VAL A 265 -2.65 -17.06 12.55
C VAL A 265 -2.62 -16.12 11.35
N THR A 266 -1.44 -15.89 10.76
CA THR A 266 -1.30 -15.08 9.54
C THR A 266 -2.09 -15.69 8.39
N PHE A 267 -1.93 -17.00 8.19
CA PHE A 267 -2.47 -17.66 7.01
C PHE A 267 -3.98 -17.88 7.06
N ALA A 268 -4.58 -17.88 8.24
CA ALA A 268 -6.03 -17.98 8.44
C ALA A 268 -6.76 -16.75 7.87
N LYS A 269 -6.11 -15.57 7.88
CA LYS A 269 -6.65 -14.35 7.25
C LYS A 269 -6.81 -14.52 5.74
N TRP A 270 -5.80 -15.13 5.11
CA TRP A 270 -5.80 -15.44 3.68
C TRP A 270 -6.78 -16.56 3.34
N ASN A 271 -6.72 -17.67 4.08
CA ASN A 271 -7.56 -18.84 3.88
C ASN A 271 -7.99 -19.41 5.24
N PRO A 272 -9.26 -19.21 5.65
CA PRO A 272 -9.77 -19.70 6.94
C PRO A 272 -9.61 -21.21 7.14
N ALA A 273 -9.56 -22.01 6.07
CA ALA A 273 -9.33 -23.46 6.16
C ALA A 273 -7.91 -23.84 6.66
N ARG A 274 -7.00 -22.86 6.79
CA ARG A 274 -5.67 -23.05 7.39
C ARG A 274 -5.68 -22.94 8.92
N MET A 275 -6.76 -22.43 9.50
CA MET A 275 -6.94 -22.42 10.96
C MET A 275 -7.36 -23.81 11.42
N PRO A 276 -6.76 -24.36 12.49
CA PRO A 276 -7.30 -25.55 13.13
C PRO A 276 -8.71 -25.27 13.70
N MET A 277 -9.54 -26.30 13.82
CA MET A 277 -10.98 -26.15 14.11
C MET A 277 -11.33 -26.33 15.60
N ALA A 278 -10.36 -26.42 16.52
CA ALA A 278 -10.71 -26.51 17.94
C ALA A 278 -11.21 -25.15 18.45
N PRO A 279 -12.17 -25.10 19.38
CA PRO A 279 -12.69 -23.83 19.92
C PRO A 279 -11.59 -22.90 20.47
N VAL A 280 -10.56 -23.46 21.10
CA VAL A 280 -9.42 -22.69 21.64
C VAL A 280 -8.57 -22.03 20.54
N ASP A 281 -8.57 -22.57 19.32
CA ASP A 281 -7.81 -21.98 18.21
C ASP A 281 -8.50 -20.71 17.69
N LEU A 282 -9.83 -20.64 17.72
CA LEU A 282 -10.54 -19.40 17.43
C LEU A 282 -10.21 -18.32 18.46
N VAL A 283 -10.20 -18.66 19.75
CA VAL A 283 -9.82 -17.73 20.83
C VAL A 283 -8.37 -17.24 20.64
N LYS A 284 -7.43 -18.14 20.33
CA LYS A 284 -6.04 -17.77 20.02
C LYS A 284 -5.94 -16.85 18.80
N PHE A 285 -6.77 -17.06 17.78
CA PHE A 285 -6.80 -16.16 16.63
C PHE A 285 -7.28 -14.76 17.02
N GLU A 286 -8.34 -14.67 17.82
CA GLU A 286 -8.87 -13.39 18.30
C GLU A 286 -7.91 -12.65 19.23
N ASP A 287 -7.23 -13.39 20.12
CA ASP A 287 -6.16 -12.84 20.97
C ASP A 287 -5.01 -12.32 20.11
N ALA A 288 -4.57 -13.10 19.12
CA ALA A 288 -3.52 -12.67 18.21
C ALA A 288 -3.89 -11.38 17.46
N GLU A 289 -5.14 -11.27 17.00
CA GLU A 289 -5.65 -10.06 16.34
C GLU A 289 -5.69 -8.85 17.26
N ALA A 290 -6.03 -9.04 18.54
CA ALA A 290 -5.99 -7.96 19.52
C ALA A 290 -4.55 -7.49 19.77
N LEU A 291 -3.63 -8.43 20.01
CA LEU A 291 -2.22 -8.13 20.24
C LEU A 291 -1.56 -7.46 19.04
N PHE A 292 -1.80 -7.99 17.85
CA PHE A 292 -1.28 -7.41 16.62
C PHE A 292 -1.90 -6.06 16.30
N GLY A 293 -3.21 -5.89 16.57
CA GLY A 293 -3.91 -4.62 16.47
C GLY A 293 -3.22 -3.53 17.27
N ASP A 294 -2.84 -3.82 18.52
CA ASP A 294 -2.11 -2.89 19.39
C ASP A 294 -0.70 -2.56 18.88
N ILE A 295 0.05 -3.54 18.37
CA ILE A 295 1.36 -3.29 17.75
C ILE A 295 1.23 -2.36 16.53
N ALA A 296 0.29 -2.66 15.64
CA ALA A 296 0.08 -1.88 14.43
C ALA A 296 -0.43 -0.47 14.76
N GLU A 297 -1.39 -0.35 15.69
CA GLU A 297 -1.93 0.93 16.13
C GLU A 297 -0.86 1.80 16.79
N GLN A 298 -0.01 1.24 17.65
CA GLN A 298 1.10 1.98 18.26
C GLN A 298 2.01 2.63 17.22
N VAL A 299 2.33 1.89 16.15
CA VAL A 299 3.15 2.43 15.06
C VAL A 299 2.41 3.58 14.39
N TYR A 300 1.20 3.33 13.89
CA TYR A 300 0.46 4.30 13.08
C TYR A 300 0.07 5.55 13.87
N ALA A 301 -0.38 5.40 15.12
CA ALA A 301 -0.77 6.51 15.98
C ALA A 301 0.43 7.39 16.31
N PHE A 302 1.53 6.78 16.75
CA PHE A 302 2.71 7.55 17.15
C PHE A 302 3.38 8.24 15.95
N THR A 303 3.50 7.54 14.81
CA THR A 303 4.09 8.15 13.60
C THR A 303 3.19 9.24 13.03
N HIS A 304 1.86 9.06 13.06
CA HIS A 304 0.91 10.09 12.68
C HIS A 304 1.10 11.36 13.51
N ASP A 305 1.06 11.22 14.84
CA ASP A 305 1.16 12.36 15.74
C ASP A 305 2.52 13.07 15.61
N GLU A 306 3.60 12.31 15.42
CA GLU A 306 4.92 12.89 15.21
C GLU A 306 5.02 13.64 13.87
N ILE A 307 4.48 13.09 12.78
CA ILE A 307 4.40 13.80 11.49
C ILE A 307 3.59 15.08 11.64
N ARG A 308 2.41 15.01 12.26
CA ARG A 308 1.46 16.14 12.35
C ARG A 308 1.96 17.29 13.22
N LYS A 309 2.98 17.11 14.06
CA LYS A 309 3.70 18.21 14.74
C LYS A 309 4.46 19.11 13.77
N HIS A 310 4.87 18.57 12.63
CA HIS A 310 5.75 19.23 11.68
C HIS A 310 5.08 19.51 10.33
N ASP A 311 4.16 18.65 9.91
CA ASP A 311 3.50 18.69 8.61
C ASP A 311 2.00 18.41 8.74
N THR A 312 1.22 19.47 8.56
CA THR A 312 -0.25 19.46 8.59
C THR A 312 -0.87 19.31 7.19
N ASN A 313 -0.05 19.27 6.14
CA ASN A 313 -0.47 19.48 4.76
C ASN A 313 -0.48 18.18 3.96
N HIS A 314 0.60 17.40 4.03
CA HIS A 314 0.73 16.20 3.21
C HIS A 314 -0.09 15.04 3.75
N MET A 315 -0.49 14.14 2.84
CA MET A 315 -1.19 12.92 3.23
C MET A 315 -0.25 11.93 3.94
N ILE A 316 -0.80 11.19 4.89
CA ILE A 316 -0.18 10.03 5.51
C ILE A 316 -0.80 8.78 4.87
N LEU A 317 0.03 8.06 4.12
CA LEU A 317 -0.37 6.92 3.29
C LEU A 317 -0.26 5.58 4.03
N GLY A 318 0.43 5.56 5.17
CA GLY A 318 0.69 4.34 5.95
C GLY A 318 1.57 3.33 5.21
N SER A 319 1.49 2.06 5.61
CA SER A 319 2.20 0.97 4.93
C SER A 319 1.40 0.41 3.76
N TYR A 320 2.09 0.08 2.67
CA TYR A 320 1.51 -0.67 1.57
C TYR A 320 1.53 -2.16 1.90
N VAL A 321 0.45 -2.65 2.48
CA VAL A 321 0.33 -4.04 2.98
C VAL A 321 -0.34 -4.98 1.97
N LYS A 322 -0.23 -6.28 2.18
CA LYS A 322 -1.04 -7.25 1.42
C LYS A 322 -2.50 -7.20 1.90
N SER A 323 -3.43 -7.52 1.01
CA SER A 323 -4.88 -7.40 1.27
C SER A 323 -5.38 -8.22 2.48
N ASP A 324 -4.63 -9.25 2.85
CA ASP A 324 -4.86 -10.20 3.93
C ASP A 324 -4.05 -9.90 5.20
N THR A 325 -3.21 -8.85 5.21
CA THR A 325 -2.39 -8.49 6.38
C THR A 325 -3.27 -8.02 7.55
N TYR A 326 -4.24 -7.15 7.28
CA TYR A 326 -5.15 -6.60 8.28
C TYR A 326 -6.56 -7.14 8.08
N THR A 327 -7.21 -7.54 9.18
CA THR A 327 -8.67 -7.72 9.20
C THR A 327 -9.37 -6.37 9.11
N LEU A 328 -10.69 -6.40 8.88
CA LEU A 328 -11.48 -5.17 8.81
C LEU A 328 -11.42 -4.38 10.12
N ASP A 329 -11.33 -5.04 11.27
CA ASP A 329 -11.28 -4.36 12.56
C ASP A 329 -9.93 -3.70 12.79
N ILE A 330 -8.82 -4.32 12.37
CA ILE A 330 -7.51 -3.64 12.35
C ILE A 330 -7.56 -2.45 11.40
N TRP A 331 -8.13 -2.58 10.19
CA TRP A 331 -8.30 -1.43 9.29
C TRP A 331 -9.08 -0.28 9.93
N LYS A 332 -10.14 -0.58 10.71
CA LYS A 332 -10.89 0.45 11.45
C LYS A 332 -10.04 1.11 12.53
N ARG A 333 -9.23 0.35 13.27
CA ARG A 333 -8.29 0.88 14.27
C ARG A 333 -7.25 1.81 13.64
N LEU A 334 -6.72 1.46 12.47
CA LEU A 334 -5.68 2.25 11.80
C LEU A 334 -6.23 3.45 11.01
N ALA A 335 -7.51 3.42 10.63
CA ALA A 335 -8.14 4.45 9.81
C ALA A 335 -7.96 5.89 10.33
N PRO A 336 -8.05 6.20 11.63
CA PRO A 336 -7.85 7.58 12.11
C PRO A 336 -6.49 8.18 11.77
N TYR A 337 -5.47 7.36 11.51
CA TYR A 337 -4.07 7.79 11.36
C TYR A 337 -3.58 7.85 9.91
N ILE A 338 -4.44 7.54 8.94
CA ILE A 338 -4.13 7.55 7.50
C ILE A 338 -5.21 8.26 6.70
N ASP A 339 -4.79 8.97 5.67
CA ASP A 339 -5.68 9.61 4.71
C ASP A 339 -6.20 8.60 3.67
N LEU A 340 -5.45 7.51 3.45
CA LEU A 340 -5.68 6.56 2.38
C LEU A 340 -5.35 5.12 2.77
N VAL A 341 -6.26 4.20 2.44
CA VAL A 341 -6.03 2.75 2.55
C VAL A 341 -5.40 2.24 1.25
N ALA A 342 -4.18 1.71 1.33
CA ALA A 342 -3.38 1.35 0.16
C ALA A 342 -2.88 -0.12 0.17
N PRO A 343 -3.77 -1.11 0.01
CA PRO A 343 -3.38 -2.51 -0.13
C PRO A 343 -2.72 -2.77 -1.51
N GLN A 344 -1.72 -3.64 -1.54
CA GLN A 344 -0.98 -4.01 -2.77
C GLN A 344 -1.79 -4.92 -3.73
N ASP A 345 -2.82 -5.59 -3.25
CA ASP A 345 -3.60 -6.56 -4.01
C ASP A 345 -5.09 -6.48 -3.66
N PHE A 346 -5.94 -7.01 -4.55
CA PHE A 346 -7.38 -6.96 -4.39
C PHE A 346 -7.91 -8.24 -3.74
N ASN A 347 -8.76 -8.09 -2.73
CA ASN A 347 -9.59 -9.17 -2.19
C ASN A 347 -11.03 -8.65 -2.04
N SER A 348 -12.03 -9.50 -2.31
CA SER A 348 -13.46 -9.18 -2.25
C SER A 348 -13.91 -8.61 -0.89
N ARG A 349 -13.17 -8.88 0.19
CA ARG A 349 -13.42 -8.35 1.54
C ARG A 349 -13.23 -6.83 1.66
N LEU A 350 -12.36 -6.22 0.85
CA LEU A 350 -12.07 -4.78 0.88
C LEU A 350 -13.18 -3.90 0.28
N ARG A 351 -14.19 -4.49 -0.38
CA ARG A 351 -15.37 -3.75 -0.89
C ARG A 351 -16.21 -3.07 0.21
N LYS A 352 -16.00 -3.41 1.49
CA LYS A 352 -16.84 -2.92 2.60
C LYS A 352 -16.28 -1.67 3.31
N THR A 353 -15.07 -1.20 2.96
CA THR A 353 -14.51 0.01 3.56
C THR A 353 -15.15 1.26 2.90
N ARG A 354 -15.64 2.22 3.72
CA ARG A 354 -16.32 3.45 3.24
C ARG A 354 -15.33 4.59 2.86
N ARG A 355 -14.07 4.27 2.54
CA ARG A 355 -12.98 5.22 2.27
C ARG A 355 -12.37 5.02 0.88
N PHE A 356 -11.61 6.01 0.40
CA PHE A 356 -10.83 5.92 -0.83
C PHE A 356 -9.88 4.72 -0.75
N LEU A 357 -9.83 3.91 -1.81
CA LEU A 357 -8.90 2.80 -1.97
C LEU A 357 -7.90 3.18 -3.05
N LEU A 358 -6.64 3.35 -2.67
CA LEU A 358 -5.56 3.42 -3.65
C LEU A 358 -5.13 1.99 -3.97
N PHE A 359 -5.03 1.72 -5.26
CA PHE A 359 -4.58 0.43 -5.75
C PHE A 359 -3.18 0.55 -6.34
N ILE A 360 -2.23 -0.20 -5.77
CA ILE A 360 -0.89 -0.35 -6.30
C ILE A 360 -0.76 -1.76 -6.86
N SER A 361 -1.19 -2.01 -8.10
CA SER A 361 -0.79 -3.26 -8.77
C SER A 361 0.68 -3.18 -9.14
N THR A 362 1.51 -3.99 -8.50
CA THR A 362 2.84 -4.27 -9.02
C THR A 362 2.70 -5.20 -10.25
N MET A 363 2.70 -4.65 -11.46
CA MET A 363 2.99 -5.46 -12.65
C MET A 363 4.50 -5.71 -12.69
N ARG A 364 4.92 -6.96 -12.46
CA ARG A 364 6.32 -7.37 -12.62
C ARG A 364 6.68 -7.37 -14.11
N TRP A 365 7.55 -6.45 -14.52
CA TRP A 365 8.31 -6.58 -15.76
C TRP A 365 9.48 -7.53 -15.52
N THR A 366 9.48 -8.71 -16.16
CA THR A 366 10.67 -9.55 -16.24
C THR A 366 11.35 -9.30 -17.59
N SER A 367 12.51 -8.67 -17.58
CA SER A 367 13.38 -8.58 -18.75
C SER A 367 13.96 -9.97 -19.05
N GLN A 368 13.46 -10.63 -20.10
CA GLN A 368 14.23 -11.67 -20.77
C GLN A 368 14.61 -11.13 -22.15
N SER A 369 15.91 -10.86 -22.28
CA SER A 369 16.73 -10.94 -23.49
C SER A 369 16.14 -10.37 -24.78
N ALA A 370 16.65 -9.19 -25.16
CA ALA A 370 16.56 -8.70 -26.53
C ALA A 370 17.31 -9.65 -27.49
N LEU A 371 16.58 -10.23 -28.45
CA LEU A 371 17.13 -10.63 -29.75
C LEU A 371 16.12 -10.26 -30.85
N PRO A 372 16.60 -9.92 -32.05
CA PRO A 372 15.84 -9.14 -33.03
C PRO A 372 14.89 -10.00 -33.86
N SER A 373 13.88 -9.34 -34.43
CA SER A 373 12.91 -9.84 -35.42
C SER A 373 11.75 -10.68 -34.91
N SER A 374 10.66 -10.00 -34.57
CA SER A 374 9.32 -10.18 -35.18
C SER A 374 8.27 -9.52 -34.28
N LYS A 375 7.43 -8.69 -34.89
CA LYS A 375 6.34 -7.97 -34.24
C LYS A 375 5.29 -8.97 -33.72
N ARG A 376 5.41 -9.41 -32.47
CA ARG A 376 4.32 -9.99 -31.66
C ARG A 376 4.69 -9.99 -30.18
N TRP A 377 4.18 -9.02 -29.44
CA TRP A 377 4.23 -9.01 -27.98
C TRP A 377 3.23 -10.05 -27.44
N ARG A 378 3.72 -11.09 -26.74
CA ARG A 378 2.89 -12.01 -25.96
C ARG A 378 2.91 -11.59 -24.50
N PHE A 379 1.76 -11.22 -23.96
CA PHE A 379 1.56 -11.16 -22.51
C PHE A 379 1.58 -12.57 -21.92
N ARG A 380 2.38 -12.78 -20.87
CA ARG A 380 2.38 -14.02 -20.09
C ARG A 380 2.25 -13.66 -18.61
N SER A 381 1.04 -13.75 -18.06
CA SER A 381 0.84 -13.73 -16.61
C SER A 381 1.25 -15.10 -16.05
N THR A 382 2.24 -15.15 -15.18
CA THR A 382 2.58 -16.37 -14.43
C THR A 382 1.69 -16.50 -13.18
N THR A 383 0.37 -16.36 -13.34
CA THR A 383 -0.59 -16.92 -12.38
C THR A 383 -0.87 -18.34 -12.81
N ARG A 384 -0.35 -19.31 -12.05
CA ARG A 384 -0.48 -20.74 -12.32
C ARG A 384 -1.90 -21.20 -11.96
N HIS A 385 -2.92 -20.81 -12.72
CA HIS A 385 -4.26 -21.42 -12.67
C HIS A 385 -4.82 -21.69 -14.07
N ARG A 386 -5.41 -22.89 -14.20
CA ARG A 386 -5.87 -23.52 -15.43
C ARG A 386 -7.07 -22.76 -16.04
N ARG A 387 -7.07 -22.71 -17.38
CA ARG A 387 -8.13 -22.31 -18.35
C ARG A 387 -8.33 -20.81 -18.60
N PRO A 388 -8.36 -20.37 -19.88
CA PRO A 388 -8.63 -18.99 -20.25
C PRO A 388 -10.14 -18.68 -20.19
N GLY A 389 -10.52 -17.73 -19.33
CA GLY A 389 -11.84 -17.07 -19.36
C GLY A 389 -11.81 -15.86 -20.32
N PRO A 390 -12.98 -15.35 -20.75
CA PRO A 390 -13.09 -14.37 -21.83
C PRO A 390 -12.51 -13.00 -21.43
N SER A 391 -12.03 -12.29 -22.44
CA SER A 391 -11.39 -10.97 -22.38
C SER A 391 -12.19 -9.94 -21.56
N VAL A 392 -11.53 -9.32 -20.59
CA VAL A 392 -12.07 -8.19 -19.83
C VAL A 392 -12.10 -6.97 -20.76
N ARG A 393 -13.29 -6.65 -21.29
CA ARG A 393 -13.59 -5.31 -21.80
C ARG A 393 -13.75 -4.38 -20.61
N TRP A 394 -12.93 -3.32 -20.54
CA TRP A 394 -13.13 -2.21 -19.62
C TRP A 394 -14.48 -1.53 -19.92
N ARG A 395 -15.53 -1.88 -19.17
CA ARG A 395 -16.73 -1.05 -19.03
C ARG A 395 -16.50 -0.13 -17.84
N ARG A 396 -16.79 1.16 -17.99
CA ARG A 396 -16.86 2.18 -16.92
C ARG A 396 -17.42 1.55 -15.65
N MET A 397 -16.56 1.24 -14.69
CA MET A 397 -16.95 0.63 -13.44
C MET A 397 -17.10 1.76 -12.42
N LEU A 398 -18.30 2.32 -12.43
CA LEU A 398 -18.80 3.30 -11.48
C LEU A 398 -18.79 2.67 -10.07
N LEU A 399 -17.89 3.13 -9.19
CA LEU A 399 -17.98 2.87 -7.76
C LEU A 399 -19.08 3.78 -7.17
N ARG A 400 -20.05 3.19 -6.47
CA ARG A 400 -21.07 3.91 -5.66
C ARG A 400 -20.60 4.01 -4.23
#